data_AF-A0A5K1EZI8-F1
#
_entry.id   AF-A0A5K1EZI8-F1
#
_cell.length_a   1.000
_cell.length_b   1.000
_cell.length_c   1.000
_cell.angle_alpha   90.00
_cell.angle_beta   90.00
_cell.angle_gamma   90.00
#
_symmetry.space_group_name_H-M   'P 1'
#
loop_
_entity.id
_entity.type
_entity.pdbx_description
1 polymer ?
#
loop_
_entity_poly.entity_id
_entity_poly.type
_entity_poly.pdbx_seq_one_letter_code
_entity_poly.pdbx_strand_id
1 'polypeptide(L)'
;MYVGFSFGTQKLVSKCYIVAWSFAMDGKVPELDLSHFPSIPQDCTPLWKSFKLYLYIFVALVALLVIIVTFSISYLTKRKRKLTSEKIEGWEMDYPHKLPSRVLTKIPRRLS
;
A
#
# COMPACT_ATOMS: atom_id res chain seq x y z
N MET A 1 -36.64 14.38 40.78
CA MET A 1 -36.07 13.38 39.85
C MET A 1 -35.51 14.10 38.65
N TYR A 2 -34.37 13.67 38.12
CA TYR A 2 -33.78 14.20 36.88
C TYR A 2 -33.82 13.12 35.80
N VAL A 3 -34.30 13.47 34.61
CA VAL A 3 -34.45 12.57 33.46
C VAL A 3 -34.08 13.36 32.21
N GLY A 4 -33.16 12.83 31.43
CA GLY A 4 -32.64 13.49 30.24
C GLY A 4 -31.49 12.71 29.65
N PHE A 5 -30.96 13.22 28.54
CA PHE A 5 -29.89 12.60 27.79
C PHE A 5 -28.57 13.34 28.04
N SER A 6 -27.47 12.58 28.06
CA SER A 6 -26.12 13.14 28.05
C SER A 6 -25.33 12.48 26.93
N PHE A 7 -24.59 13.27 26.18
CA PHE A 7 -23.78 12.80 25.06
C PHE A 7 -22.39 13.44 25.13
N GLY A 8 -21.35 12.62 24.91
CA GLY A 8 -19.96 13.04 24.96
C GLY A 8 -19.21 12.68 23.68
N THR A 9 -18.50 13.65 23.10
CA THR A 9 -17.70 13.48 21.89
C THR A 9 -16.22 13.69 22.21
N GLN A 10 -15.46 12.63 22.48
CA GLN A 10 -14.09 12.83 22.94
C GLN A 10 -13.05 12.94 21.81
N LYS A 11 -13.14 12.14 20.73
CA LYS A 11 -12.13 12.15 19.62
C LYS A 11 -12.65 11.70 18.24
N LEU A 12 -13.94 11.42 18.09
CA LEU A 12 -14.53 10.95 16.84
C LEU A 12 -15.76 11.79 16.49
N VAL A 13 -16.05 11.90 15.20
CA VAL A 13 -17.31 12.45 14.69
C VAL A 13 -18.41 11.44 15.06
N SER A 14 -18.87 11.49 16.29
CA SER A 14 -20.00 10.69 16.75
C SER A 14 -21.27 11.52 16.57
N LYS A 15 -22.19 10.98 15.79
CA LYS A 15 -23.49 11.60 15.54
C LYS A 15 -24.50 10.95 16.49
N CYS A 16 -25.02 11.74 17.43
CA CYS A 16 -26.11 11.31 18.30
C CYS A 16 -27.42 11.83 17.72
N TYR A 17 -28.29 10.92 17.30
CA TYR A 17 -29.61 11.25 16.80
C TYR A 17 -30.66 10.68 17.74
N ILE A 18 -31.42 11.57 18.39
CA ILE A 18 -32.61 11.21 19.16
C ILE A 18 -33.79 11.51 18.24
N VAL A 19 -34.42 10.47 17.69
CA VAL A 19 -35.50 10.60 16.71
C VAL A 19 -36.83 10.95 17.38
N ALA A 20 -37.09 10.36 18.54
CA ALA A 20 -38.31 10.58 19.29
C ALA A 20 -38.10 10.25 20.77
N TRP A 21 -38.79 10.96 21.66
CA TRP A 21 -38.80 10.71 23.10
C TRP A 21 -40.12 11.16 23.73
N SER A 22 -40.73 10.30 24.55
CA SER A 22 -41.94 10.59 25.32
C SER A 22 -41.76 10.16 26.76
N PHE A 23 -42.10 11.02 27.72
CA PHE A 23 -41.94 10.72 29.15
C PHE A 23 -43.07 11.36 29.97
N ALA A 24 -43.66 10.60 30.89
CA ALA A 24 -44.63 11.10 31.87
C ALA A 24 -44.30 10.54 33.26
N MET A 25 -44.37 11.40 34.29
CA MET A 25 -44.16 11.00 35.69
C MET A 25 -45.43 10.54 36.39
N ASP A 26 -46.57 11.08 35.99
CA ASP A 26 -47.88 10.75 36.56
C ASP A 26 -48.93 10.97 35.47
N GLY A 27 -49.59 9.89 35.03
CA GLY A 27 -50.52 9.87 33.89
C GLY A 27 -50.11 8.97 32.72
N LYS A 28 -50.98 8.87 31.71
CA LYS A 28 -50.80 8.00 30.53
C LYS A 28 -49.93 8.72 29.48
N VAL A 29 -48.81 8.10 29.10
CA VAL A 29 -47.90 8.63 28.06
C VAL A 29 -48.60 8.59 26.70
N PRO A 30 -48.53 9.66 25.88
CA PRO A 30 -49.03 9.64 24.50
C PRO A 30 -48.29 8.58 23.67
N GLU A 31 -49.01 7.85 22.82
CA GLU A 31 -48.38 6.90 21.90
C GLU A 31 -47.51 7.68 20.89
N LEU A 32 -46.22 7.36 20.88
CA LEU A 32 -45.25 8.01 20.02
C LEU A 32 -45.39 7.44 18.61
N ASP A 33 -46.03 8.19 17.72
CA ASP A 33 -46.29 7.74 16.36
C ASP A 33 -45.01 7.80 15.51
N LEU A 34 -44.30 6.68 15.48
CA LEU A 34 -43.04 6.51 14.77
C LEU A 34 -43.18 6.54 13.23
N SER A 35 -44.40 6.54 12.69
CA SER A 35 -44.65 6.45 11.24
C SER A 35 -44.48 7.78 10.49
N HIS A 36 -44.51 8.91 11.20
CA HIS A 36 -44.43 10.25 10.61
C HIS A 36 -43.01 10.86 10.58
N PHE A 37 -42.01 10.18 11.16
CA PHE A 37 -40.69 10.79 11.29
C PHE A 37 -39.89 10.76 9.98
N PRO A 38 -39.17 11.85 9.66
CA PRO A 38 -38.26 11.86 8.53
C PRO A 38 -37.20 10.76 8.72
N SER A 39 -36.89 10.04 7.65
CA SER A 39 -35.82 9.04 7.65
C SER A 39 -34.54 9.67 8.17
N ILE A 40 -33.94 9.07 9.20
CA ILE A 40 -32.63 9.45 9.73
C ILE A 40 -31.68 9.56 8.54
N PRO A 41 -30.86 10.63 8.43
CA PRO A 41 -29.88 10.72 7.36
C PRO A 41 -29.03 9.45 7.42
N GLN A 42 -29.22 8.60 6.41
CA GLN A 42 -28.37 7.45 6.23
C GLN A 42 -27.01 8.05 5.97
N ASP A 43 -26.10 7.87 6.93
CA ASP A 43 -24.75 8.33 6.82
C ASP A 43 -24.08 7.57 5.69
N CYS A 44 -24.29 8.06 4.48
CA CYS A 44 -23.39 7.92 3.36
C CYS A 44 -22.10 8.58 3.81
N THR A 45 -21.33 7.87 4.64
CA THR A 45 -19.95 8.18 4.90
C THR A 45 -19.34 8.50 3.54
N PRO A 46 -18.68 9.66 3.38
CA PRO A 46 -18.21 10.07 2.07
C PRO A 46 -17.13 9.07 1.66
N LEU A 47 -17.53 8.03 0.91
CA LEU A 47 -16.65 7.03 0.30
C LEU A 47 -15.50 7.70 -0.45
N TRP A 48 -15.70 8.94 -0.86
CA TRP A 48 -14.74 9.83 -1.50
C TRP A 48 -13.50 10.11 -0.63
N LYS A 49 -13.64 10.22 0.70
CA LYS A 49 -12.48 10.37 1.59
C LYS A 49 -11.64 9.09 1.59
N SER A 50 -12.30 7.93 1.66
CA SER A 50 -11.63 6.64 1.57
C SER A 50 -10.97 6.41 0.21
N PHE A 51 -11.61 6.85 -0.88
CA PHE A 51 -11.06 6.72 -2.23
C PHE A 51 -9.80 7.58 -2.44
N LYS A 52 -9.79 8.83 -1.94
CA LYS A 52 -8.60 9.69 -1.99
C LYS A 52 -7.43 9.10 -1.19
N LEU A 53 -7.70 8.57 0.01
CA LEU A 53 -6.68 7.90 0.82
C LEU A 53 -6.15 6.63 0.13
N TYR A 54 -7.05 5.84 -0.43
CA TYR A 54 -6.68 4.64 -1.19
C TYR A 54 -5.78 4.98 -2.38
N LEU A 55 -6.13 6.01 -3.15
CA LEU A 55 -5.33 6.47 -4.30
C LEU A 55 -3.95 6.93 -3.85
N TYR A 56 -3.86 7.70 -2.75
CA TYR A 56 -2.58 8.15 -2.21
C TYR A 56 -1.68 6.97 -1.79
N ILE A 57 -2.25 5.99 -1.06
CA ILE A 57 -1.53 4.78 -0.64
C ILE A 57 -1.05 3.99 -1.85
N PHE A 58 -1.91 3.84 -2.86
CA PHE A 58 -1.57 3.12 -4.08
C PHE A 58 -0.42 3.78 -4.84
N VAL A 59 -0.47 5.10 -5.03
CA VAL A 59 0.60 5.86 -5.69
C VAL A 59 1.91 5.76 -4.91
N ALA A 60 1.87 5.88 -3.58
CA ALA A 60 3.04 5.75 -2.73
C ALA A 60 3.68 4.35 -2.84
N LEU A 61 2.85 3.29 -2.87
CA LEU A 61 3.32 1.91 -3.01
C LEU A 61 3.99 1.69 -4.38
N VAL A 62 3.38 2.16 -5.46
CA VAL A 62 3.94 2.05 -6.81
C VAL A 62 5.27 2.79 -6.91
N ALA A 63 5.35 4.02 -6.38
CA ALA A 63 6.59 4.79 -6.38
C ALA A 63 7.72 4.07 -5.63
N LEU A 64 7.42 3.49 -4.47
CA LEU A 64 8.38 2.75 -3.66
C LEU A 64 8.88 1.49 -4.39
N LEU A 65 8.00 0.76 -5.06
CA LEU A 65 8.38 -0.40 -5.88
C LEU A 65 9.31 -0.02 -7.03
N VAL A 66 9.03 1.09 -7.72
CA VAL A 66 9.90 1.59 -8.80
C VAL A 66 11.29 1.95 -8.28
N ILE A 67 11.38 2.59 -7.12
CA ILE A 67 12.67 2.93 -6.48
C ILE A 67 13.46 1.65 -6.14
N ILE A 68 12.80 0.65 -5.56
CA ILE A 68 13.46 -0.62 -5.23
C ILE A 68 13.97 -1.31 -6.50
N VAL A 69 13.14 -1.44 -7.53
CA VAL A 69 13.51 -2.10 -8.78
C VAL A 69 14.68 -1.39 -9.47
N THR A 70 14.62 -0.06 -9.58
CA THR A 70 15.70 0.72 -10.19
C THR A 70 17.00 0.61 -9.40
N PHE A 71 16.95 0.63 -8.07
CA PHE A 71 18.12 0.43 -7.22
C PHE A 71 18.68 -0.99 -7.34
N SER A 72 17.83 -2.02 -7.33
CA SER A 72 18.23 -3.41 -7.50
C SER A 72 18.92 -3.64 -8.85
N ILE A 73 18.34 -3.15 -9.95
CA ILE A 73 18.95 -3.26 -11.29
C ILE A 73 20.30 -2.54 -11.33
N SER A 74 20.37 -1.33 -10.79
CA SER A 74 21.61 -0.54 -10.75
C SER A 74 22.70 -1.25 -9.94
N TYR A 75 22.33 -1.79 -8.78
CA TYR A 75 23.23 -2.56 -7.91
C TYR A 75 23.74 -3.83 -8.60
N LEU A 76 22.84 -4.61 -9.21
CA LEU A 76 23.21 -5.82 -9.95
C LEU A 76 24.12 -5.50 -11.14
N THR A 77 23.84 -4.42 -11.86
CA THR A 77 24.68 -3.97 -12.99
C THR A 77 26.06 -3.55 -12.52
N LYS A 78 26.15 -2.75 -11.44
CA LYS A 78 27.44 -2.38 -10.83
C LYS A 78 28.21 -3.60 -10.34
N ARG A 79 27.54 -4.54 -9.68
CA ARG A 79 28.15 -5.79 -9.20
C ARG A 79 28.67 -6.64 -10.35
N LYS A 80 27.88 -6.82 -11.41
CA LYS A 80 28.30 -7.54 -12.61
C LYS A 80 29.48 -6.86 -13.30
N ARG A 81 29.47 -5.52 -13.43
CA ARG A 81 30.59 -4.77 -13.99
C ARG A 81 31.86 -4.90 -13.16
N LYS A 82 31.78 -4.84 -11.83
CA LYS A 82 32.95 -5.07 -10.96
C LYS A 82 33.52 -6.47 -11.15
N LEU A 83 32.67 -7.50 -11.11
CA LEU A 83 33.09 -8.90 -11.35
C LEU A 83 33.63 -9.14 -12.77
N THR A 84 33.12 -8.41 -13.76
CA THR A 84 33.59 -8.53 -15.15
C THR A 84 34.86 -7.72 -15.39
N SER A 85 35.02 -6.56 -14.73
CA SER A 85 36.24 -5.76 -14.74
C SER A 85 37.38 -6.42 -13.97
N GLU A 86 37.06 -7.23 -12.96
CA GLU A 86 38.04 -8.09 -12.27
C GLU A 86 38.38 -9.32 -13.11
N LYS A 87 37.49 -9.74 -14.02
CA LYS A 87 37.75 -10.84 -14.97
C LYS A 87 38.48 -10.40 -16.25
N ILE A 88 38.24 -9.18 -16.70
CA ILE A 88 38.98 -8.54 -17.80
C ILE A 88 40.09 -7.71 -17.14
N GLU A 89 41.09 -8.39 -16.63
CA GLU A 89 42.33 -7.73 -16.23
C GLU A 89 42.91 -7.06 -17.49
N GLY A 90 43.38 -5.81 -17.37
CA GLY A 90 43.69 -4.91 -18.50
C GLY A 90 44.71 -5.44 -19.52
N TRP A 91 45.36 -6.56 -19.26
CA TRP A 91 46.23 -7.26 -20.19
C TRP A 91 45.48 -8.01 -21.31
N GLU A 92 44.17 -8.28 -21.17
CA GLU A 92 43.38 -9.00 -22.19
C GLU A 92 42.87 -8.08 -23.34
N MET A 93 42.99 -6.76 -23.20
CA MET A 93 42.58 -5.81 -24.25
C MET A 93 43.61 -5.67 -25.39
N ASP A 94 44.87 -5.99 -25.14
CA ASP A 94 45.97 -5.71 -26.08
C ASP A 94 46.26 -6.85 -27.08
N TYR A 95 45.57 -8.00 -26.98
CA TYR A 95 45.87 -9.17 -27.82
C TYR A 95 44.62 -9.81 -28.44
N PRO A 96 44.14 -9.32 -29.60
CA PRO A 96 42.93 -9.82 -30.27
C PRO A 96 43.07 -11.22 -30.91
N HIS A 97 44.11 -12.00 -30.59
CA HIS A 97 44.45 -13.24 -31.31
C HIS A 97 44.29 -14.53 -30.50
N LYS A 98 43.93 -14.50 -29.21
CA LYS A 98 43.84 -15.75 -28.42
C LYS A 98 42.40 -16.25 -28.32
N LEU A 99 42.15 -17.36 -29.01
CA LEU A 99 40.91 -18.11 -28.98
C LEU A 99 40.53 -18.52 -27.54
N PRO A 100 39.23 -18.54 -27.19
CA PRO A 100 38.77 -18.82 -25.84
C PRO A 100 39.17 -20.22 -25.37
N SER A 101 39.65 -20.33 -24.12
CA SER A 101 40.18 -21.56 -23.49
C SER A 101 39.24 -22.76 -23.49
N ARG A 102 37.94 -22.53 -23.67
CA ARG A 102 36.91 -23.58 -23.84
C ARG A 102 37.06 -24.36 -25.15
N VAL A 103 37.79 -23.84 -26.13
CA VAL A 103 38.08 -24.52 -27.41
C VAL A 103 39.23 -25.52 -27.25
N LEU A 104 40.21 -25.24 -26.39
CA LEU A 104 41.38 -26.11 -26.18
C LEU A 104 41.04 -27.41 -25.45
N THR A 105 39.97 -27.44 -24.66
CA THR A 105 39.58 -28.65 -23.90
C THR A 105 38.76 -29.65 -24.71
N LYS A 106 38.35 -29.30 -25.95
CA LYS A 106 37.60 -30.19 -26.83
C LYS A 106 38.45 -30.94 -27.85
N ILE A 107 39.78 -30.76 -27.84
CA ILE A 107 40.66 -31.51 -28.72
C ILE A 107 41.00 -32.83 -28.00
N PRO A 108 40.47 -33.99 -28.42
CA PRO A 108 40.94 -35.26 -27.89
C PRO A 108 42.42 -35.40 -28.28
N ARG A 109 43.30 -35.46 -27.29
CA ARG A 109 44.71 -35.82 -27.46
C ARG A 109 44.79 -37.24 -28.04
N ARG A 110 44.77 -37.34 -29.36
CA ARG A 110 45.27 -38.47 -30.14
C ARG A 110 46.54 -37.98 -30.84
N LEU A 111 47.57 -38.83 -30.85
CA LEU A 111 49.00 -38.61 -31.20
C LEU A 111 49.84 -38.47 -29.93
N SER A 112 50.79 -39.35 -29.60
CA SER A 112 51.30 -40.59 -30.19
C SER A 112 51.99 -41.37 -29.06
#